data_AF-A0A167T8S9-F1
#
_entry.id   AF-A0A167T8S9-F1
#
_cell.length_a   1.000
_cell.length_b   1.000
_cell.length_c   1.000
_cell.angle_alpha   90.00
_cell.angle_beta   90.00
_cell.angle_gamma   90.00
#
_symmetry.space_group_name_H-M   'P 1'
#
loop_
_entity.id
_entity.type
_entity.pdbx_description
1 polymer ?
#
loop_
_entity_poly.entity_id
_entity_poly.type
_entity_poly.pdbx_seq_one_letter_code
_entity_poly.pdbx_strand_id
1 'polypeptide(L)' 'SWEVAVLNFSKKHGNFSGKGDSGAAIFNAQGKLAAILHSGMPRGMSNHVTFGTPGHYIVELVKERYPHADFERLKFDA' A
#
# COMPACT_ATOMS: atom_id res chain seq x y z
N SER A 1 13.28 1.52 -10.25
CA SER A 1 11.93 1.20 -9.77
C SER A 1 11.44 2.36 -8.93
N TRP A 2 10.13 2.64 -8.93
CA TRP A 2 9.53 3.59 -8.00
C TRP A 2 8.84 2.81 -6.90
N GLU A 3 9.05 3.21 -5.65
CA GLU A 3 8.45 2.58 -4.48
C GLU A 3 7.91 3.67 -3.56
N VAL A 4 6.81 3.36 -2.89
CA VAL A 4 6.29 4.16 -1.78
C VAL A 4 6.93 3.64 -0.50
N ALA A 5 7.72 4.51 0.14
CA ALA A 5 8.30 4.22 1.45
C ALA A 5 7.35 4.71 2.55
N VAL A 6 6.95 3.81 3.45
CA VAL A 6 6.16 4.10 4.63
C VAL A 6 7.04 3.94 5.87
N LEU A 7 7.22 5.04 6.58
CA LEU A 7 7.99 5.10 7.81
C LEU A 7 7.07 4.84 9.01
N ASN A 8 7.61 4.18 10.05
CA ASN A 8 6.90 4.08 11.31
C ASN A 8 6.67 5.48 11.88
N PHE A 9 5.45 5.73 12.37
CA PHE A 9 5.06 7.03 12.90
C PHE A 9 5.95 7.48 14.06
N SER A 10 6.25 6.58 15.00
CA SER A 10 7.25 6.82 16.05
C SER A 10 7.74 5.52 16.68
N LYS A 11 8.81 5.61 17.48
CA LYS A 11 9.37 4.47 18.25
C LYS A 11 8.38 3.85 19.25
N LYS A 12 7.24 4.50 19.52
CA LYS A 12 6.23 4.04 20.49
C LYS A 12 5.05 3.28 19.87
N HIS A 13 4.88 3.32 18.54
CA HIS A 13 3.66 2.81 17.86
C HIS A 13 3.88 1.49 17.11
N GLY A 14 5.04 0.84 17.28
CA GLY A 14 5.35 -0.41 16.60
C GLY A 14 5.63 -0.25 15.10
N ASN A 15 5.67 -1.38 14.40
CA ASN A 15 5.90 -1.40 12.96
C ASN A 15 4.60 -1.08 12.21
N PHE A 16 4.71 -0.37 11.08
CA PHE A 16 3.58 -0.21 10.16
C PHE A 16 3.08 -1.55 9.60
N SER A 17 3.99 -2.50 9.35
CA SER A 17 3.68 -3.84 8.84
C SER A 17 4.51 -4.93 9.50
N GLY A 18 3.95 -6.14 9.56
CA GLY A 18 4.56 -7.36 10.05
C GLY A 18 4.85 -8.38 8.94
N LYS A 19 5.43 -9.52 9.35
CA LYS A 19 5.63 -10.65 8.44
C LYS A 19 4.26 -11.24 8.06
N GLY A 20 4.01 -11.38 6.77
CA GLY A 20 2.75 -11.90 6.24
C GLY A 20 1.84 -10.84 5.60
N ASP A 21 2.12 -9.55 5.83
CA ASP A 21 1.32 -8.45 5.25
C ASP A 21 1.65 -8.16 3.77
N SER A 22 2.59 -8.90 3.18
CA SER A 22 2.92 -8.80 1.76
C SER A 22 1.68 -9.01 0.89
N GLY A 23 1.42 -8.07 -0.02
CA GLY A 23 0.23 -8.03 -0.86
C GLY A 23 -0.91 -7.17 -0.29
N ALA A 24 -0.82 -6.68 0.94
CA ALA A 24 -1.84 -5.80 1.51
C ALA A 24 -1.94 -4.47 0.75
N ALA A 25 -3.17 -3.99 0.58
CA ALA A 25 -3.45 -2.68 0.01
C ALA A 25 -3.35 -1.60 1.09
N ILE A 26 -2.60 -0.54 0.79
CA ILE A 26 -2.45 0.64 1.65
C ILE A 26 -3.35 1.73 1.08
N PHE A 27 -4.31 2.19 1.89
CA PHE A 27 -5.23 3.27 1.53
C PHE A 27 -4.92 4.54 2.31
N ASN A 28 -5.14 5.70 1.70
CA ASN A 28 -5.13 6.97 2.41
C ASN A 28 -6.49 7.24 3.10
N ALA A 29 -6.58 8.33 3.87
CA ALA A 29 -7.80 8.70 4.59
C ALA A 29 -9.01 9.01 3.67
N GLN A 30 -8.80 9.17 2.37
CA GLN A 30 -9.84 9.39 1.37
C GLN A 30 -10.30 8.07 0.70
N GLY A 31 -9.75 6.92 1.10
CA GLY A 31 -10.06 5.63 0.49
C GLY A 31 -9.33 5.36 -0.84
N LYS A 32 -8.34 6.18 -1.20
CA LYS A 32 -7.56 5.98 -2.43
C LYS A 32 -6.40 5.01 -2.20
N LEU A 33 -6.17 4.10 -3.15
CA LEU A 33 -5.03 3.19 -3.13
C LEU A 33 -3.72 3.97 -3.23
N ALA A 34 -2.95 3.97 -2.15
CA ALA A 34 -1.64 4.61 -2.10
C ALA A 34 -0.55 3.66 -2.59
N ALA A 35 -0.58 2.39 -2.18
CA ALA A 35 0.40 1.38 -2.59
C ALA A 35 -0.08 -0.05 -2.31
N ILE A 36 0.56 -1.03 -2.98
CA ILE A 36 0.49 -2.45 -2.60
C ILE A 36 1.78 -2.80 -1.87
N LEU A 37 1.68 -3.22 -0.60
CA LEU A 37 2.81 -3.60 0.22
C LEU A 37 3.54 -4.80 -0.40
N HIS A 38 4.85 -4.73 -0.61
CA HIS A 38 5.61 -5.89 -1.08
C HIS A 38 6.77 -6.29 -0.16
N SER A 39 7.38 -5.36 0.59
CA SER A 39 8.48 -5.69 1.48
C SER A 39 8.63 -4.72 2.65
N GLY A 40 9.55 -5.03 3.55
CA GLY A 40 10.02 -4.12 4.59
C GLY A 40 11.52 -4.25 4.78
N MET A 41 12.16 -3.18 5.27
CA MET A 41 13.56 -3.17 5.65
C MET A 41 13.66 -3.27 7.19
N PRO A 42 14.02 -4.45 7.73
CA PRO A 42 14.20 -4.62 9.16
C PRO A 42 15.44 -3.86 9.64
N ARG A 43 15.36 -3.30 10.85
CA ARG A 43 16.49 -2.74 11.60
C ARG A 43 16.36 -3.21 13.05
N GLY A 44 17.07 -4.29 13.40
CA GLY A 44 16.87 -5.01 14.66
C GLY A 44 15.57 -5.83 14.64
N MET A 45 14.79 -5.78 15.71
CA MET A 45 13.49 -6.48 15.81
C MET A 45 12.31 -5.68 15.22
N SER A 46 12.55 -4.53 14.60
CA SER A 46 11.53 -3.63 14.05
C SER A 46 11.74 -3.43 12.55
N ASN A 47 10.64 -3.46 11.78
CA ASN A 47 10.65 -2.99 10.39
C ASN A 47 10.78 -1.47 10.41
N HIS A 48 11.90 -0.94 9.93
CA HIS A 48 12.18 0.49 9.94
C HIS A 48 11.42 1.23 8.84
N VAL A 49 11.28 0.58 7.69
CA VAL A 49 10.61 1.10 6.49
C VAL A 49 9.80 -0.03 5.87
N THR A 50 8.56 0.25 5.47
CA THR A 50 7.76 -0.63 4.60
C THR A 50 7.78 -0.08 3.19
N PHE A 51 7.91 -0.94 2.19
CA PHE A 51 7.89 -0.57 0.77
C PHE A 51 6.65 -1.14 0.08
N GLY A 52 6.06 -0.32 -0.78
CA GLY A 52 4.94 -0.71 -1.61
C GLY A 52 5.08 -0.23 -3.04
N THR A 53 4.49 -0.97 -3.97
CA THR A 53 4.37 -0.56 -5.37
C THR A 53 3.37 0.58 -5.46
N PRO A 54 3.68 1.70 -6.14
CA PRO A 54 2.79 2.86 -6.20
C PRO A 54 1.38 2.52 -6.72
N GLY A 55 0.35 2.96 -6.00
CA GLY A 55 -1.04 2.62 -6.29
C GLY A 55 -1.53 3.11 -7.65
N HIS A 56 -1.10 4.31 -8.07
CA HIS A 56 -1.46 4.85 -9.40
C HIS A 56 -0.98 3.93 -10.54
N TYR A 57 0.24 3.40 -10.45
CA TYR A 57 0.79 2.49 -11.43
C TYR A 57 0.01 1.17 -11.48
N ILE A 58 -0.37 0.63 -10.31
CA ILE A 58 -1.22 -0.57 -10.25
C ILE A 58 -2.59 -0.30 -10.90
N VAL A 59 -3.21 0.84 -10.63
CA VAL A 59 -4.50 1.21 -11.24
C VAL A 59 -4.39 1.33 -12.76
N GLU A 60 -3.30 1.89 -13.29
CA GLU A 60 -3.03 1.95 -14.73
C GLU A 60 -2.96 0.55 -15.35
N LEU A 61 -2.17 -0.36 -14.76
CA LEU A 61 -2.05 -1.75 -15.22
C LEU A 61 -3.38 -2.51 -15.16
N VAL A 62 -4.16 -2.33 -14.09
CA VAL A 62 -5.47 -2.98 -13.98
C VAL A 62 -6.43 -2.45 -15.04
N LYS A 63 -6.44 -1.13 -15.28
CA LYS A 63 -7.29 -0.53 -16.32
C LYS A 63 -6.89 -0.93 -17.73
N GLU A 64 -5.61 -1.18 -17.99
CA GLU A 64 -5.14 -1.73 -19.27
C GLU A 64 -5.78 -3.11 -19.56
N ARG A 65 -5.90 -3.96 -18.53
CA ARG A 65 -6.55 -5.28 -18.66
C ARG A 65 -8.07 -5.25 -18.51
N TYR A 66 -8.59 -4.36 -17.68
CA TYR A 66 -10.00 -4.23 -17.34
C TYR A 66 -10.43 -2.76 -17.50
N PRO A 67 -10.74 -2.30 -18.73
CA PRO A 67 -11.01 -0.89 -19.02
C PRO A 67 -12.20 -0.28 -18.28
N HIS A 68 -13.09 -1.13 -17.76
CA HIS A 68 -14.28 -0.73 -17.01
C HIS A 68 -14.12 -0.83 -15.48
N ALA A 69 -12.92 -1.14 -14.99
CA ALA A 69 -12.64 -1.14 -13.56
C ALA A 69 -12.77 0.28 -12.96
N ASP A 70 -13.60 0.41 -11.94
CA ASP A 70 -13.91 1.68 -11.28
C ASP A 70 -13.33 1.69 -9.85
N PHE A 71 -12.33 2.55 -9.64
CA PHE A 71 -11.61 2.69 -8.37
C PHE A 71 -12.01 3.95 -7.60
N GLU A 72 -12.91 4.79 -8.14
CA GLU A 72 -13.34 6.04 -7.50
C GLU A 72 -14.68 5.86 -6.75
N ARG A 73 -15.27 4.67 -6.78
CA ARG A 73 -16.46 4.35 -5.98
C ARG A 73 -16.13 4.32 -4.50
N LEU A 74 -16.66 5.31 -3.78
CA LEU A 74 -16.56 5.42 -2.33
C LEU A 74 -17.67 4.69 -1.58
N LYS A 75 -18.66 4.15 -2.30
CA LYS A 75 -19.79 3.39 -1.76
C LYS A 75 -20.10 2.20 -2.64
N PHE A 76 -20.48 1.10 -2.00
CA PHE A 76 -21.04 -0.07 -2.68
C PHE A 76 -22.56 0.07 -2.68
N ASP A 77 -23.12 0.39 -3.83
CA ASP A 77 -24.57 0.38 -4.05
C ASP A 77 -24.90 -0.97 -4.72
N ALA A 78 -25.59 -1.84 -3.97
CA ALA A 78 -25.97 -3.19 -4.37
C ALA A 78 -27.17 -3.21 -5.33
#